data_AF-A0A232EMN9-F1
#
_entry.id   AF-A0A232EMN9-F1
#
_cell.length_a   1.000
_cell.length_b   1.000
_cell.length_c   1.000
_cell.angle_alpha   90.00
_cell.angle_beta   90.00
_cell.angle_gamma   90.00
#
_symmetry.space_group_name_H-M   'P 1'
#
loop_
_entity.id
_entity.type
_entity.pdbx_description
1 polymer ?
#
loop_
_entity_poly.entity_id
_entity_poly.type
_entity_poly.pdbx_seq_one_letter_code
_entity_poly.pdbx_strand_id
1 'polypeptide(L)'
;MRNLEDKKLNTEGKKLKNCNEIGGKIKNGGSKGDWRGGLTYVGDMGHSVLDLVIEIETEGISIIDEVRVITRTELDHLPVAIYLEENSIEAKIENDRNRERMERKLVWDESKRGGYWGTMKEKGRDITIEGMNTQDRWGQLYETIWETGKELGLVREGKG
;
A
#
# COMPACT_ATOMS: atom_id res chain seq x y z
N MET A 1 -16.07 -14.76 9.07
CA MET A 1 -16.95 -14.15 10.10
C MET A 1 -16.03 -13.51 11.14
N ARG A 2 -16.16 -12.21 11.42
CA ARG A 2 -15.32 -11.54 12.44
C ARG A 2 -15.81 -11.95 13.82
N ASN A 3 -14.91 -12.34 14.70
CA ASN A 3 -15.24 -12.58 16.11
C ASN A 3 -14.87 -11.32 16.86
N LEU A 4 -15.85 -10.50 17.23
CA LEU A 4 -15.64 -9.42 18.19
C LEU A 4 -16.28 -9.84 19.51
N GLU A 5 -15.60 -9.59 20.63
CA GLU A 5 -16.15 -9.84 21.96
C GLU A 5 -17.38 -8.95 22.19
N ASP A 6 -17.35 -7.72 21.66
CA ASP A 6 -18.53 -6.88 21.57
C ASP A 6 -19.41 -7.28 20.37
N LYS A 7 -20.58 -7.86 20.67
CA LYS A 7 -21.57 -8.30 19.69
C LYS A 7 -22.64 -7.24 19.39
N LYS A 8 -22.68 -6.12 20.12
CA LYS A 8 -23.74 -5.11 20.02
C LYS A 8 -23.26 -3.91 19.21
N LEU A 9 -23.71 -3.82 17.96
CA LEU A 9 -23.43 -2.66 17.11
C LEU A 9 -24.49 -1.56 17.31
N ASN A 10 -24.02 -0.36 17.66
CA ASN A 10 -24.85 0.84 17.63
C ASN A 10 -25.04 1.37 16.19
N THR A 11 -25.77 2.47 16.03
CA THR A 11 -26.06 3.07 14.71
C THR A 11 -24.79 3.42 13.93
N GLU A 12 -23.74 3.90 14.60
CA GLU A 12 -22.47 4.25 13.97
C GLU A 12 -21.65 3.01 13.59
N GLY A 13 -21.61 1.99 14.46
CA GLY A 13 -20.98 0.70 14.18
C GLY A 13 -21.62 -0.04 13.00
N LYS A 14 -22.92 0.17 12.73
CA LYS A 14 -23.58 -0.36 11.53
C LYS A 14 -23.06 0.29 10.25
N LYS A 15 -22.67 1.57 10.26
CA LYS A 15 -22.06 2.23 9.09
C LYS A 15 -20.70 1.63 8.75
N LEU A 16 -19.95 1.20 9.76
CA LEU A 16 -18.65 0.53 9.60
C LEU A 16 -18.75 -0.90 9.04
N LYS A 17 -19.94 -1.52 8.98
CA LYS A 17 -20.10 -2.82 8.31
C LYS A 17 -19.76 -2.75 6.81
N ASN A 18 -20.01 -1.61 6.19
CA ASN A 18 -19.78 -1.40 4.76
C ASN A 18 -18.32 -1.00 4.46
N CYS A 19 -17.44 -1.02 5.47
CA CYS A 19 -16.02 -0.70 5.27
C CYS A 19 -15.40 -1.56 4.16
N ASN A 20 -15.77 -2.84 4.06
CA ASN A 20 -15.29 -3.73 3.00
C ASN A 20 -15.76 -3.26 1.60
N GLU A 21 -16.96 -2.68 1.48
CA GLU A 21 -17.51 -2.22 0.19
C GLU A 21 -16.73 -1.02 -0.36
N ILE A 22 -16.06 -0.26 0.50
CA ILE A 22 -15.19 0.86 0.14
C ILE A 22 -13.70 0.48 0.16
N GLY A 23 -13.39 -0.82 0.14
CA GLY A 23 -12.02 -1.34 0.12
C GLY A 23 -11.29 -1.29 1.46
N GLY A 24 -12.00 -1.10 2.59
CA GLY A 24 -11.42 -1.13 3.94
C GLY A 24 -11.70 -2.44 4.67
N LYS A 25 -10.65 -3.07 5.20
CA LYS A 25 -10.74 -4.32 5.94
C LYS A 25 -10.41 -4.09 7.41
N ILE A 26 -11.44 -4.17 8.26
CA ILE A 26 -11.25 -4.18 9.72
C ILE A 26 -10.53 -5.48 10.13
N LYS A 27 -9.44 -5.34 10.88
CA LYS A 27 -8.51 -6.39 11.29
C LYS A 27 -8.76 -6.94 12.70
N ASN A 28 -9.41 -6.17 13.57
CA ASN A 28 -9.84 -6.65 14.88
C ASN A 28 -10.72 -7.91 14.72
N GLY A 29 -10.50 -8.92 15.54
CA GLY A 29 -11.32 -10.13 15.52
C GLY A 29 -11.13 -11.04 14.30
N GLY A 30 -10.05 -10.83 13.55
CA GLY A 30 -9.77 -11.57 12.31
C GLY A 30 -8.29 -11.68 11.95
N SER A 31 -7.40 -11.12 12.77
CA SER A 31 -5.95 -11.22 12.61
C SER A 31 -5.34 -12.19 13.62
N LYS A 32 -4.14 -12.67 13.31
CA LYS A 32 -3.26 -13.30 14.30
C LYS A 32 -3.12 -12.37 15.51
N GLY A 33 -3.01 -12.94 16.71
CA GLY A 33 -2.92 -12.17 17.96
C GLY A 33 -4.25 -11.60 18.49
N ASP A 34 -5.28 -11.46 17.66
CA ASP A 34 -6.60 -10.92 18.04
C ASP A 34 -7.75 -11.65 17.34
N TRP A 35 -7.74 -12.97 17.36
CA TRP A 35 -8.77 -13.79 16.70
C TRP A 35 -10.14 -13.75 17.38
N ARG A 36 -10.20 -13.25 18.63
CA ARG A 36 -11.44 -13.08 19.42
C ARG A 36 -12.02 -11.68 19.34
N GLY A 37 -11.24 -10.70 18.88
CA GLY A 37 -11.63 -9.30 18.80
C GLY A 37 -11.78 -8.71 20.19
N GLY A 38 -10.65 -8.66 20.90
CA GLY A 38 -10.55 -8.21 22.26
C GLY A 38 -11.06 -6.79 22.45
N LEU A 39 -11.62 -6.55 23.63
CA LEU A 39 -12.08 -5.23 24.07
C LEU A 39 -10.93 -4.24 24.01
N THR A 40 -11.14 -3.08 23.41
CA THR A 40 -10.13 -2.01 23.39
C THR A 40 -10.48 -0.89 24.36
N TYR A 41 -11.68 -0.94 24.94
CA TYR A 41 -12.14 -0.03 25.96
C TYR A 41 -12.73 -0.81 27.14
N VAL A 42 -12.30 -0.48 28.34
CA VAL A 42 -12.79 -0.99 29.62
C VAL A 42 -12.82 0.16 30.61
N GLY A 43 -13.99 0.74 30.86
CA GLY A 43 -14.15 1.83 31.82
C GLY A 43 -15.44 1.68 32.64
N ASP A 44 -15.73 2.70 33.46
CA ASP A 44 -16.86 2.67 34.40
C ASP A 44 -18.23 2.49 33.72
N MET A 45 -18.37 2.92 32.47
CA MET A 45 -19.61 2.79 31.69
C MET A 45 -19.73 1.45 30.94
N GLY A 46 -18.73 0.57 31.05
CA GLY A 46 -18.74 -0.77 30.46
C GLY A 46 -17.51 -1.06 29.61
N HIS A 47 -17.63 -2.04 28.73
CA HIS A 47 -16.55 -2.51 27.86
C HIS A 47 -17.01 -2.60 26.42
N SER A 48 -16.15 -2.22 25.48
CA SER A 48 -16.46 -2.20 24.05
C SER A 48 -15.21 -2.31 23.18
N VAL A 49 -15.40 -2.58 21.89
CA VAL A 49 -14.36 -2.48 20.86
C VAL A 49 -14.54 -1.14 20.15
N LEU A 50 -13.77 -0.13 20.52
CA LEU A 50 -13.86 1.23 19.98
C LEU A 50 -12.67 1.58 19.07
N ASP A 51 -11.52 0.99 19.34
CA ASP A 51 -10.26 1.26 18.66
C ASP A 51 -10.07 0.21 17.55
N LEU A 52 -10.37 0.62 16.33
CA LEU A 52 -10.37 -0.26 15.16
C LEU A 52 -9.10 -0.09 14.33
N VAL A 53 -8.54 -1.23 13.93
CA VAL A 53 -7.47 -1.32 12.95
C VAL A 53 -8.11 -1.61 11.60
N ILE A 54 -7.94 -0.68 10.66
CA ILE A 54 -8.49 -0.79 9.30
C ILE A 54 -7.34 -0.79 8.30
N GLU A 55 -7.28 -1.82 7.48
CA GLU A 55 -6.37 -1.93 6.36
C GLU A 55 -7.09 -1.59 5.07
N ILE A 56 -6.58 -0.63 4.30
CA ILE A 56 -7.10 -0.37 2.95
C ILE A 56 -6.56 -1.47 2.03
N GLU A 57 -7.49 -2.28 1.49
CA GLU A 57 -7.24 -3.37 0.57
C GLU A 57 -6.83 -2.80 -0.79
N THR A 58 -5.53 -2.91 -1.08
CA THR A 58 -4.91 -2.45 -2.32
C THR A 58 -4.43 -3.67 -3.11
N GLU A 59 -5.36 -4.41 -3.74
CA GLU A 59 -5.15 -5.55 -4.66
C GLU A 59 -4.06 -6.60 -4.29
N GLY A 60 -3.58 -6.62 -3.06
CA GLY A 60 -2.33 -7.25 -2.68
C GLY A 60 -2.36 -7.73 -1.24
N ILE A 61 -1.34 -8.52 -0.92
CA ILE A 61 -1.15 -9.21 0.36
C ILE A 61 -1.31 -8.22 1.53
N SER A 62 -1.99 -8.67 2.58
CA SER A 62 -2.14 -7.93 3.84
C SER A 62 -0.77 -7.56 4.39
N ILE A 63 -0.51 -6.28 4.65
CA ILE A 63 0.74 -5.82 5.29
C ILE A 63 0.72 -6.04 6.80
N ILE A 64 -0.48 -6.21 7.38
CA ILE A 64 -0.65 -6.48 8.82
C ILE A 64 -0.58 -8.00 9.04
N ASP A 65 0.49 -8.48 9.68
CA ASP A 65 0.65 -9.87 10.11
C ASP A 65 -0.15 -10.13 11.39
N GLU A 66 -0.03 -9.24 12.38
CA GLU A 66 -0.56 -9.46 13.72
C GLU A 66 -1.18 -8.20 14.32
N VAL A 67 -2.28 -8.37 15.05
CA VAL A 67 -2.88 -7.34 15.89
C VAL A 67 -2.95 -7.87 17.32
N ARG A 68 -2.53 -7.09 18.31
CA ARG A 68 -2.63 -7.45 19.73
C ARG A 68 -3.24 -6.32 20.53
N VAL A 69 -4.22 -6.64 21.36
CA VAL A 69 -4.67 -5.73 22.41
C VAL A 69 -3.82 -5.98 23.66
N ILE A 70 -3.16 -4.94 24.15
CA ILE A 70 -2.29 -5.00 25.33
C ILE A 70 -3.10 -4.63 26.56
N THR A 71 -3.22 -5.55 27.51
CA THR A 71 -3.90 -5.30 28.78
C THR A 71 -3.07 -4.34 29.64
N ARG A 72 -3.67 -3.20 30.00
CA ARG A 72 -3.13 -2.22 30.95
C ARG A 72 -4.26 -1.78 31.87
N THR A 73 -4.15 -2.09 33.15
CA THR A 73 -5.23 -1.88 34.14
C THR A 73 -5.43 -0.41 34.52
N GLU A 74 -4.46 0.43 34.17
CA GLU A 74 -4.43 1.86 34.47
C GLU A 74 -5.03 2.74 33.37
N LEU A 75 -5.43 2.15 32.24
CA LEU A 75 -6.00 2.86 31.11
C LEU A 75 -7.39 2.33 30.79
N ASP A 76 -8.35 3.25 30.62
CA ASP A 76 -9.68 2.89 30.14
C ASP A 76 -9.66 2.45 28.66
N HIS A 77 -8.65 2.88 27.90
CA HIS A 77 -8.38 2.40 26.55
C HIS A 77 -7.14 1.49 26.55
N LEU A 78 -7.33 0.26 26.09
CA LEU A 78 -6.29 -0.74 25.97
C LEU A 78 -5.50 -0.53 24.68
N PRO A 79 -4.16 -0.34 24.75
CA PRO A 79 -3.35 -0.12 23.56
C PRO A 79 -3.46 -1.26 22.56
N VAL A 80 -3.53 -0.91 21.28
CA VAL A 80 -3.51 -1.87 20.17
C VAL A 80 -2.15 -1.82 19.49
N ALA A 81 -1.41 -2.92 19.55
CA ALA A 81 -0.16 -3.11 18.82
C ALA A 81 -0.41 -3.80 17.48
N ILE A 82 0.24 -3.30 16.44
CA ILE A 82 0.15 -3.83 15.08
C ILE A 82 1.55 -4.25 14.65
N TYR A 83 1.67 -5.47 14.13
CA TYR A 83 2.91 -5.99 13.56
C TYR A 83 2.75 -6.06 12.04
N LEU A 84 3.70 -5.45 11.35
CA LEU A 84 3.72 -5.38 9.90
C LEU A 84 4.74 -6.38 9.34
N GLU A 85 4.40 -6.98 8.20
CA GLU A 85 5.30 -7.87 7.48
C GLU A 85 6.20 -7.06 6.53
N GLU A 86 7.50 -7.09 6.77
CA GLU A 86 8.51 -6.27 6.06
C GLU A 86 8.50 -6.51 4.54
N ASN A 87 8.45 -7.77 4.11
CA ASN A 87 8.37 -8.14 2.68
C ASN A 87 7.10 -7.60 2.01
N SER A 88 5.98 -7.54 2.75
CA SER A 88 4.70 -7.05 2.26
C SER A 88 4.69 -5.51 2.17
N ILE A 89 5.51 -4.82 2.96
CA ILE A 89 5.73 -3.36 2.84
C ILE A 89 6.51 -3.06 1.55
N GLU A 90 7.62 -3.76 1.30
CA GLU A 90 8.44 -3.54 0.10
C GLU A 90 7.63 -3.81 -1.18
N ALA A 91 6.92 -4.93 -1.22
CA ALA A 91 6.07 -5.29 -2.36
C ALA A 91 4.96 -4.25 -2.59
N LYS A 92 4.36 -3.70 -1.53
CA LYS A 92 3.33 -2.66 -1.65
C LYS A 92 3.90 -1.34 -2.17
N ILE A 93 5.05 -0.91 -1.67
CA ILE A 93 5.74 0.29 -2.16
C ILE A 93 6.08 0.15 -3.64
N GLU A 94 6.56 -1.03 -4.06
CA GLU A 94 6.86 -1.28 -5.46
C GLU A 94 5.59 -1.31 -6.32
N ASN A 95 4.50 -1.91 -5.83
CA ASN A 95 3.24 -1.94 -6.56
C ASN A 95 2.60 -0.55 -6.70
N ASP A 96 2.64 0.28 -5.64
CA ASP A 96 2.17 1.67 -5.69
C ASP A 96 2.99 2.52 -6.66
N ARG A 97 4.32 2.35 -6.67
CA ARG A 97 5.21 2.98 -7.67
C ARG A 97 4.88 2.52 -9.08
N ASN A 98 4.66 1.21 -9.28
CA ASN A 98 4.29 0.65 -10.57
C ASN A 98 2.92 1.15 -11.03
N ARG A 99 1.97 1.34 -10.12
CA ARG A 99 0.66 1.91 -10.42
C ARG A 99 0.75 3.38 -10.86
N GLU A 100 1.46 4.21 -10.11
CA GLU A 100 1.71 5.61 -10.51
C GLU A 100 2.43 5.66 -11.88
N ARG A 101 3.31 4.68 -12.13
CA ARG A 101 4.00 4.53 -13.41
C ARG A 101 3.07 4.05 -14.54
N MET A 102 2.10 3.17 -14.25
CA MET A 102 1.10 2.65 -15.21
C MET A 102 0.01 3.67 -15.55
N GLU A 103 -0.30 4.56 -14.61
CA GLU A 103 -1.19 5.71 -14.82
C GLU A 103 -0.54 6.76 -15.74
N ARG A 104 0.77 6.71 -15.97
CA ARG A 104 1.46 7.50 -16.99
C ARG A 104 1.79 6.62 -18.19
N LYS A 105 1.64 7.14 -19.41
CA LYS A 105 1.96 6.39 -20.62
C LYS A 105 2.91 7.18 -21.50
N LEU A 106 3.92 6.49 -22.02
CA LEU A 106 4.71 7.01 -23.13
C LEU A 106 3.86 6.96 -24.39
N VAL A 107 3.57 8.13 -24.92
CA VAL A 107 2.87 8.31 -26.19
C VAL A 107 3.90 8.81 -27.20
N TRP A 108 4.21 7.97 -28.18
CA TRP A 108 5.17 8.31 -29.22
C TRP A 108 4.64 9.45 -30.10
N ASP A 109 5.51 10.43 -30.37
CA ASP A 109 5.30 11.52 -31.31
C ASP A 109 6.48 11.52 -32.30
N GLU A 110 6.20 11.23 -33.57
CA GLU A 110 7.23 11.11 -34.61
C GLU A 110 8.05 12.40 -34.76
N SER A 111 7.47 13.57 -34.46
CA SER A 111 8.19 14.86 -34.50
C SER A 111 9.34 14.93 -33.49
N LYS A 112 9.30 14.11 -32.43
CA LYS A 112 10.32 14.05 -31.38
C LYS A 112 11.43 13.04 -31.67
N ARG A 113 11.34 12.28 -32.77
CA ARG A 113 12.28 11.20 -33.11
C ARG A 113 13.75 11.63 -33.06
N GLY A 114 14.10 12.75 -33.69
CA GLY A 114 15.48 13.24 -33.73
C GLY A 114 16.03 13.58 -32.34
N GLY A 115 15.23 14.29 -31.54
CA GLY A 115 15.58 14.62 -30.16
C GLY A 115 15.70 13.38 -29.28
N TYR A 116 14.77 12.44 -29.40
CA TYR A 116 14.77 11.18 -28.66
C TYR A 116 16.05 10.36 -28.92
N TRP A 117 16.44 10.20 -30.18
CA TRP A 117 17.67 9.51 -30.53
C TRP A 117 18.93 10.22 -30.02
N GLY A 118 18.94 11.55 -30.03
CA GLY A 118 20.04 12.35 -29.47
C GLY A 118 20.20 12.11 -27.97
N THR A 119 19.12 12.31 -27.21
CA THR A 119 19.10 12.16 -25.75
C THR A 119 19.40 10.73 -25.31
N MET A 120 18.81 9.71 -25.96
CA MET A 120 19.11 8.31 -25.65
C MET A 120 20.58 7.95 -25.89
N LYS A 121 21.19 8.49 -26.95
CA LYS A 121 22.59 8.22 -27.28
C LYS A 121 23.55 8.91 -26.32
N GLU A 122 23.18 10.08 -25.81
CA GLU A 122 23.93 10.78 -24.78
C GLU A 122 23.85 10.03 -23.45
N LYS A 123 22.64 9.77 -22.93
CA LYS A 123 22.43 9.04 -21.68
C LYS A 123 22.97 7.61 -21.72
N GLY A 124 22.89 6.95 -22.87
CA GLY A 124 23.40 5.59 -23.07
C GLY A 124 24.92 5.46 -23.01
N ARG A 125 25.68 6.56 -23.13
CA ARG A 125 27.15 6.56 -22.99
C ARG A 125 27.60 6.44 -21.54
N ASP A 126 26.75 6.88 -20.61
CA ASP A 126 27.07 6.90 -19.17
C ASP A 126 26.63 5.60 -18.46
N ILE A 127 26.04 4.65 -19.19
CA ILE A 127 25.61 3.37 -18.64
C ILE A 127 26.81 2.41 -18.58
N THR A 128 27.34 2.18 -17.38
CA THR A 128 28.36 1.16 -17.11
C THR A 128 27.70 -0.22 -16.97
N ILE A 129 27.92 -1.11 -17.93
CA ILE A 129 27.26 -2.43 -18.02
C ILE A 129 28.08 -3.56 -17.33
N GLU A 130 29.34 -3.28 -16.99
CA GLU A 130 30.23 -4.24 -16.32
C GLU A 130 29.75 -4.58 -14.90
N GLY A 131 29.67 -5.88 -14.60
CA GLY A 131 29.25 -6.38 -13.30
C GLY A 131 27.73 -6.41 -13.05
N MET A 132 26.91 -5.83 -13.94
CA MET A 132 25.45 -5.79 -13.77
C MET A 132 24.78 -7.08 -14.24
N ASN A 133 23.82 -7.57 -13.46
CA ASN A 133 22.97 -8.70 -13.85
C ASN A 133 21.93 -8.26 -14.90
N THR A 134 21.24 -9.22 -15.53
CA THR A 134 20.25 -8.94 -16.58
C THR A 134 19.09 -8.07 -16.10
N GLN A 135 18.63 -8.24 -14.87
CA GLN A 135 17.50 -7.51 -14.31
C GLN A 135 17.85 -6.04 -14.06
N ASP A 136 19.04 -5.78 -13.51
CA ASP A 136 19.52 -4.42 -13.28
C ASP A 136 19.73 -3.66 -14.60
N ARG A 137 20.22 -4.35 -15.63
CA ARG A 137 20.36 -3.79 -17.00
C ARG A 137 19.01 -3.39 -17.58
N TRP A 138 18.00 -4.24 -17.43
CA TRP A 138 16.63 -3.92 -17.85
C TRP A 138 16.06 -2.74 -17.08
N GLY A 139 16.29 -2.68 -15.77
CA GLY A 139 15.89 -1.55 -14.93
C GLY A 139 16.49 -0.23 -15.41
N GLN A 140 17.80 -0.18 -15.62
CA GLN A 140 18.47 1.03 -16.12
C GLN A 140 18.02 1.46 -17.51
N LEU A 141 17.84 0.51 -18.44
CA LEU A 141 17.33 0.82 -19.77
C LEU A 141 15.92 1.41 -19.70
N TYR A 142 15.06 0.82 -18.87
CA TYR A 142 13.69 1.27 -18.69
C TYR A 142 13.62 2.67 -18.08
N GLU A 143 14.42 2.96 -17.04
CA GLU A 143 14.57 4.30 -16.48
C GLU A 143 15.05 5.31 -17.52
N THR A 144 16.05 4.95 -18.32
CA THR A 144 16.61 5.84 -19.36
C THR A 144 15.57 6.20 -20.43
N ILE A 145 14.79 5.21 -20.88
CA ILE A 145 13.69 5.41 -21.82
C ILE A 145 12.63 6.35 -21.22
N TRP A 146 12.29 6.13 -19.95
CA TRP A 146 11.26 6.89 -19.26
C TRP A 146 11.65 8.35 -19.07
N GLU A 147 12.85 8.62 -18.53
CA GLU A 147 13.36 9.98 -18.32
C GLU A 147 13.53 10.73 -19.65
N THR A 148 14.01 10.05 -20.70
CA THR A 148 14.09 10.66 -22.04
C THR A 148 12.71 11.04 -22.56
N GLY A 149 11.72 10.17 -22.38
CA GLY A 149 10.35 10.47 -22.74
C GLY A 149 9.77 11.64 -21.96
N LYS A 150 10.08 11.74 -20.66
CA LYS A 150 9.64 12.85 -19.80
C LYS A 150 10.25 14.19 -20.23
N GLU A 151 11.56 14.22 -20.49
CA GLU A 151 12.27 15.41 -20.97
C GLU A 151 11.71 15.94 -22.30
N LEU A 152 11.25 15.02 -23.16
CA LEU A 152 10.70 15.36 -24.48
C LEU A 152 9.18 15.59 -24.49
N GLY A 153 8.51 15.47 -23.32
CA GLY A 153 7.06 15.64 -23.19
C GLY A 153 6.26 14.50 -23.82
N LEU A 154 6.84 13.30 -23.95
CA LEU A 154 6.20 12.09 -24.47
C LEU A 154 5.40 11.35 -23.39
N VAL A 155 5.54 11.71 -22.12
CA VAL A 155 4.77 11.13 -21.01
C VAL A 155 3.44 11.87 -20.88
N ARG A 156 2.33 11.13 -21.00
CA ARG A 156 0.98 11.65 -20.76
C ARG A 156 0.35 10.98 -19.56
N GLU A 157 -0.43 11.73 -18.79
CA GLU A 157 -1.31 11.16 -17.78
C GLU A 157 -2.42 10.36 -18.48
N GLY A 158 -2.57 9.11 -18.06
CA GLY A 158 -3.71 8.28 -18.39
C GLY A 158 -4.94 8.90 -17.75
N LYS A 159 -5.96 9.17 -18.57
CA LYS A 159 -7.28 9.50 -18.03
C LYS A 159 -7.76 8.28 -17.24
N GLY A 160 -7.95 8.47 -15.93
CA GLY A 160 -8.64 7.50 -15.06
C GLY A 160 -10.09 7.28 -15.48
#